data_AF-A0AAV2MYS2-F1
#
_entry.id   AF-A0AAV2MYS2-F1
#
_cell.length_a   1.000
_cell.length_b   1.000
_cell.length_c   1.000
_cell.angle_alpha   90.00
_cell.angle_beta   90.00
_cell.angle_gamma   90.00
#
_symmetry.space_group_name_H-M   'P 1'
#
loop_
_entity.id
_entity.type
_entity.pdbx_description
1 polymer ?
#
loop_
_entity_poly.entity_id
_entity_poly.type
_entity_poly.pdbx_seq_one_letter_code
_entity_poly.pdbx_strand_id
1 'polypeptide(L)'
;MSYISPQHHIGASAIEQLEDVDIIRAGSGSFQGALSGQMKSKVKVLKEIIRIMAERIDDIGDPGYLRRKNAELLAELAVSRRETAQLRRDLSDLQRIVQDLKTTMGSRDADYEVSKSEKATSPITPIPKRNTRSRERTKTPAYPSGSNTKLSAEDTVMRPALKDVSTPIPAVERNVTIKYKNMETAVFKQIVDLIAKKRKFERPSR
;
A
#
# COMPACT_ATOMS: atom_id res chain seq x y z
N MET A 1 -9.01 6.48 -20.65
CA MET A 1 -10.45 6.27 -20.95
C MET A 1 -11.23 6.53 -19.69
N SER A 2 -11.93 7.66 -19.61
CA SER A 2 -12.80 7.95 -18.46
C SER A 2 -14.06 7.09 -18.57
N TYR A 3 -14.23 6.17 -17.62
CA TYR A 3 -15.47 5.41 -17.47
C TYR A 3 -16.56 6.36 -16.98
N ILE A 4 -17.38 6.86 -17.90
CA ILE A 4 -18.61 7.57 -17.54
C ILE A 4 -19.54 6.52 -16.92
N SER A 5 -19.84 6.66 -15.64
CA SER A 5 -20.70 5.72 -14.90
C SER A 5 -22.10 5.70 -15.54
N PRO A 6 -22.75 4.53 -15.69
CA PRO A 6 -24.13 4.42 -16.22
C PRO A 6 -25.13 5.36 -15.53
N GLN A 7 -24.87 5.71 -14.27
CA GLN A 7 -25.71 6.59 -13.45
C GLN A 7 -25.67 8.04 -13.92
N HIS A 8 -24.56 8.47 -14.52
CA HIS A 8 -24.38 9.82 -15.05
C HIS A 8 -25.26 10.06 -16.29
N HIS A 9 -25.48 9.00 -17.09
CA HIS A 9 -26.43 9.02 -18.21
C HIS A 9 -27.89 9.13 -17.76
N ILE A 10 -28.25 8.54 -16.62
CA ILE A 10 -29.62 8.60 -16.07
C ILE A 10 -29.96 10.03 -15.64
N GLY A 11 -29.04 10.70 -14.95
CA GLY A 11 -29.24 12.09 -14.53
C GLY A 11 -29.41 13.05 -15.70
N ALA A 12 -28.54 12.95 -16.71
CA ALA A 12 -28.62 13.77 -17.92
C ALA A 12 -29.92 13.54 -18.71
N SER A 13 -30.31 12.27 -18.93
CA SER A 13 -31.55 11.93 -19.64
C SER A 13 -32.80 12.40 -18.88
N ALA A 14 -32.79 12.33 -17.54
CA ALA A 14 -33.91 12.82 -16.74
C ALA A 14 -34.05 14.36 -16.81
N ILE A 15 -32.94 15.10 -16.92
CA ILE A 15 -32.97 16.56 -17.11
C ILE A 15 -33.57 16.91 -18.49
N GLU A 16 -33.14 16.20 -19.54
CA GLU A 16 -33.67 16.35 -20.91
C GLU A 16 -35.19 16.10 -20.95
N GLN A 17 -35.67 15.02 -20.33
CA GLN A 17 -37.12 14.76 -20.23
C GLN A 17 -37.88 15.88 -19.50
N LEU A 18 -37.27 16.50 -18.49
CA LEU A 18 -37.88 17.65 -17.81
C LEU A 18 -37.83 18.93 -18.66
N GLU A 19 -36.89 19.05 -19.59
CA GLU A 19 -36.90 20.12 -20.60
C GLU A 19 -38.04 19.93 -21.59
N ASP A 20 -38.28 18.70 -22.07
CA ASP A 20 -39.42 18.39 -22.93
C ASP A 20 -40.75 18.74 -22.25
N VAL A 21 -40.91 18.38 -20.98
CA VAL A 21 -42.10 18.74 -20.18
C VAL A 21 -42.27 20.26 -20.07
N ASP A 22 -41.17 21.00 -19.89
CA ASP A 22 -41.18 22.45 -19.84
C ASP A 22 -41.60 23.08 -21.17
N ILE A 23 -41.13 22.53 -22.29
CA ILE A 23 -41.46 22.93 -23.66
C ILE A 23 -42.94 22.66 -23.95
N ILE A 24 -43.42 21.44 -23.68
CA ILE A 24 -44.82 21.05 -23.90
C ILE A 24 -45.76 21.94 -23.09
N ARG A 25 -45.43 22.20 -21.83
CA ARG A 25 -46.20 23.11 -20.99
C ARG A 25 -46.24 24.52 -21.59
N ALA A 26 -45.09 25.06 -21.99
CA ALA A 26 -45.01 26.42 -22.53
C ALA A 26 -45.80 26.56 -23.84
N GLY A 27 -45.84 25.50 -24.66
CA GLY A 27 -46.60 25.43 -25.90
C GLY A 27 -48.08 25.07 -25.72
N SER A 28 -48.51 24.62 -24.55
CA SER A 28 -49.89 24.18 -24.33
C SER A 28 -50.79 25.31 -23.82
N GLY A 29 -51.87 25.58 -24.56
CA GLY A 29 -52.91 26.52 -24.14
C GLY A 29 -53.73 26.06 -22.92
N SER A 30 -53.67 24.77 -22.53
CA SER A 30 -54.44 24.23 -21.40
C SER A 30 -53.79 24.48 -20.04
N PHE A 31 -52.48 24.76 -20.00
CA PHE A 31 -51.72 25.01 -18.77
C PHE A 31 -51.29 26.47 -18.73
N GLN A 32 -52.24 27.37 -18.44
CA GLN A 32 -52.00 28.82 -18.35
C GLN A 32 -52.18 29.36 -16.92
N GLY A 33 -51.63 30.54 -16.67
CA GLY A 33 -51.75 31.26 -15.40
C GLY A 33 -51.04 30.57 -14.23
N ALA A 34 -51.68 30.59 -13.05
CA ALA A 34 -51.09 30.13 -11.80
C ALA A 34 -50.62 28.67 -11.84
N LEU A 35 -51.38 27.78 -12.51
CA LEU A 35 -51.03 26.37 -12.64
C LEU A 35 -49.74 26.17 -13.44
N SER A 36 -49.57 26.92 -14.54
CA SER A 36 -48.35 26.88 -15.35
C SER A 36 -47.12 27.35 -14.56
N GLY A 37 -47.29 28.37 -13.72
CA GLY A 37 -46.27 28.89 -12.83
C GLY A 37 -45.87 27.88 -11.75
N GLN A 38 -46.85 27.23 -11.11
CA GLN A 38 -46.60 26.17 -10.14
C GLN A 38 -45.86 24.99 -10.76
N MET A 39 -46.25 24.59 -11.99
CA MET A 39 -45.57 23.51 -12.69
C MET A 39 -44.12 23.89 -13.05
N LYS A 40 -43.87 25.14 -13.49
CA LYS A 40 -42.50 25.67 -13.67
C LYS A 40 -41.64 25.50 -12.44
N SER A 41 -42.19 25.90 -11.29
CA SER A 41 -41.48 25.90 -10.03
C SER A 41 -41.12 24.48 -9.62
N LYS A 42 -42.07 23.54 -9.73
CA LYS A 42 -41.83 22.12 -9.44
C LYS A 42 -40.79 21.50 -10.38
N VAL A 43 -40.88 21.75 -11.68
CA VAL A 43 -39.88 21.27 -12.65
C VAL A 43 -38.49 21.82 -12.34
N LYS A 44 -38.39 23.11 -11.99
CA LYS A 44 -37.12 23.72 -11.57
C LYS A 44 -36.53 23.04 -10.33
N VAL A 45 -37.36 22.78 -9.31
CA VAL A 45 -36.92 22.08 -8.09
C VAL A 45 -36.46 20.65 -8.41
N LEU A 46 -37.19 19.94 -9.28
CA LEU A 46 -36.80 18.59 -9.69
C LEU A 46 -35.46 18.57 -10.44
N LYS A 47 -35.23 19.50 -11.38
CA LYS A 47 -33.95 19.65 -12.08
C LYS A 47 -32.79 19.85 -11.09
N GLU A 48 -32.99 20.68 -10.07
CA GLU A 48 -31.98 20.92 -9.03
C GLU A 48 -31.70 19.67 -8.18
N ILE A 49 -32.75 18.94 -7.77
CA ILE A 49 -32.59 17.68 -7.03
C ILE A 49 -31.80 16.66 -7.85
N ILE A 50 -32.13 16.50 -9.14
CA ILE A 50 -31.44 15.56 -10.03
C ILE A 50 -29.96 15.95 -10.18
N ARG A 51 -29.67 17.25 -10.32
CA ARG A 51 -28.29 17.75 -10.40
C ARG A 51 -27.49 17.45 -9.13
N ILE A 52 -28.05 17.75 -7.95
CA ILE A 52 -27.42 17.44 -6.66
C ILE A 52 -27.20 15.93 -6.50
N MET A 53 -28.16 15.11 -6.94
CA MET A 53 -28.02 13.65 -6.89
C MET A 53 -26.93 13.14 -7.83
N ALA A 54 -26.82 13.69 -9.04
CA ALA A 54 -25.76 13.35 -9.98
C ALA A 54 -24.38 13.71 -9.42
N GLU A 55 -24.22 14.94 -8.90
CA GLU A 55 -22.98 15.38 -8.26
C GLU A 55 -22.60 14.49 -7.06
N ARG A 56 -23.58 14.13 -6.21
CA ARG A 56 -23.34 13.22 -5.07
C ARG A 56 -22.95 11.81 -5.49
N ILE A 57 -23.49 11.31 -6.60
CA ILE A 57 -23.11 10.00 -7.14
C ILE A 57 -21.67 10.04 -7.63
N ASP A 58 -21.21 11.14 -8.20
CA ASP A 58 -19.81 11.27 -8.62
C ASP A 58 -18.86 11.37 -7.42
N ASP A 59 -19.24 12.13 -6.39
CA ASP A 59 -18.42 12.31 -5.18
C ASP A 59 -18.27 11.02 -4.36
N ILE A 60 -19.35 10.26 -4.22
CA ILE A 60 -19.42 9.07 -3.35
C ILE A 60 -19.15 7.79 -4.14
N GLY A 61 -19.37 7.81 -5.46
CA GLY A 61 -19.51 6.61 -6.27
C GLY A 61 -20.76 5.81 -5.89
N ASP A 62 -21.00 4.68 -6.57
CA ASP A 62 -22.05 3.73 -6.18
C ASP A 62 -21.65 2.99 -4.88
N PRO A 63 -22.29 3.27 -3.74
CA PRO A 63 -21.91 2.67 -2.46
C PRO A 63 -22.14 1.16 -2.45
N GLY A 64 -23.14 0.67 -3.18
CA GLY A 64 -23.47 -0.75 -3.27
C GLY A 64 -22.44 -1.52 -4.11
N TYR A 65 -21.98 -0.93 -5.21
CA TYR A 65 -20.86 -1.45 -5.97
C TYR A 65 -19.57 -1.46 -5.14
N LEU A 66 -19.23 -0.32 -4.49
CA LEU A 66 -18.02 -0.19 -3.69
C LEU A 66 -17.98 -1.19 -2.52
N ARG A 67 -19.12 -1.41 -1.84
CA ARG A 67 -19.21 -2.43 -0.78
C ARG A 67 -18.96 -3.84 -1.30
N ARG A 68 -19.55 -4.20 -2.45
CA ARG A 68 -19.33 -5.50 -3.07
C ARG A 68 -17.87 -5.70 -3.48
N LYS A 69 -17.28 -4.69 -4.13
CA LYS A 69 -15.86 -4.74 -4.53
C LYS A 69 -14.93 -4.81 -3.33
N ASN A 70 -15.24 -4.07 -2.26
CA ASN A 70 -14.47 -4.13 -1.02
C ASN A 70 -14.54 -5.53 -0.38
N ALA A 71 -15.73 -6.14 -0.32
CA ALA A 71 -15.89 -7.50 0.19
C ALA A 71 -15.12 -8.54 -0.63
N GLU A 72 -15.15 -8.43 -1.96
CA GLU A 72 -14.38 -9.27 -2.89
C GLU A 72 -12.87 -9.12 -2.65
N LEU A 73 -12.36 -7.88 -2.60
CA LEU A 73 -10.96 -7.60 -2.34
C LEU A 73 -10.50 -8.09 -0.97
N LEU A 74 -11.35 -7.99 0.06
CA LEU A 74 -11.05 -8.54 1.38
C LEU A 74 -10.97 -10.06 1.37
N ALA A 75 -11.81 -10.74 0.59
CA ALA A 75 -11.75 -12.18 0.41
C ALA A 75 -10.45 -12.60 -0.30
N GLU A 76 -10.08 -11.93 -1.40
CA GLU A 76 -8.83 -12.17 -2.11
C GLU A 76 -7.61 -11.95 -1.20
N LEU A 77 -7.62 -10.87 -0.42
CA LEU A 77 -6.56 -10.56 0.54
C LEU A 77 -6.45 -11.65 1.61
N ALA A 78 -7.57 -12.16 2.12
CA ALA A 78 -7.58 -13.26 3.08
C ALA A 78 -6.99 -14.56 2.49
N VAL A 79 -7.29 -14.88 1.23
CA VAL A 79 -6.71 -16.04 0.53
C VAL A 79 -5.20 -15.85 0.37
N SER A 80 -4.76 -14.71 -0.17
CA SER A 80 -3.33 -14.41 -0.35
C SER A 80 -2.55 -14.42 0.98
N ARG A 81 -3.16 -13.95 2.08
CA ARG A 81 -2.56 -14.06 3.42
C ARG A 81 -2.37 -15.50 3.89
N ARG A 82 -3.30 -16.40 3.57
CA ARG A 82 -3.16 -17.82 3.90
C ARG A 82 -2.06 -18.48 3.08
N GLU A 83 -1.99 -18.19 1.79
CA GLU A 83 -0.96 -18.69 0.90
C GLU A 83 0.43 -18.22 1.34
N THR A 84 0.60 -16.94 1.63
CA THR A 84 1.87 -16.39 2.13
C THR A 84 2.26 -16.98 3.49
N ALA A 85 1.29 -17.24 4.38
CA ALA A 85 1.55 -17.93 5.63
C ALA A 85 1.99 -19.38 5.41
N GLN A 86 1.41 -20.08 4.43
CA GLN A 86 1.81 -21.44 4.08
C GLN A 86 3.22 -21.48 3.50
N LEU A 87 3.52 -20.63 2.52
CA LEU A 87 4.85 -20.53 1.93
C LEU A 87 5.94 -20.21 2.98
N ARG A 88 5.62 -19.40 4.00
CA ARG A 88 6.54 -19.14 5.11
C ARG A 88 6.84 -20.38 5.95
N ARG A 89 5.85 -21.26 6.17
CA ARG A 89 6.06 -22.53 6.86
C ARG A 89 6.93 -23.46 6.02
N ASP A 90 6.59 -23.61 4.75
CA ASP A 90 7.32 -24.47 3.82
C ASP A 90 8.80 -24.03 3.71
N LEU A 91 9.06 -22.71 3.65
CA LEU A 91 10.42 -22.16 3.67
C LEU A 91 11.16 -22.47 4.99
N SER A 92 10.49 -22.36 6.13
CA SER A 92 11.07 -22.70 7.43
C SER A 92 11.42 -24.19 7.52
N ASP A 93 10.55 -25.05 7.00
CA ASP A 93 10.76 -26.50 7.00
C ASP A 93 11.90 -26.89 6.06
N LEU A 94 11.96 -26.31 4.86
CA LEU A 94 13.10 -26.48 3.95
C LEU A 94 14.42 -25.99 4.57
N GLN A 95 14.41 -24.86 5.27
CA GLN A 95 15.60 -24.36 5.96
C GLN A 95 16.10 -25.33 7.03
N ARG A 96 15.18 -25.94 7.80
CA ARG A 96 15.53 -27.00 8.76
C ARG A 96 16.13 -28.22 8.06
N ILE A 97 15.51 -28.71 6.99
CA ILE A 97 16.01 -29.86 6.22
C ILE A 97 17.42 -29.57 5.68
N VAL A 98 17.65 -28.38 5.13
CA VAL A 98 18.98 -27.96 4.64
C VAL A 98 20.00 -27.90 5.78
N GLN A 99 19.61 -27.41 6.96
CA GLN A 99 20.48 -27.36 8.13
C GLN A 99 20.83 -28.77 8.62
N ASP A 100 19.86 -29.67 8.73
CA ASP A 100 20.07 -31.07 9.12
C ASP A 100 20.98 -31.80 8.10
N LEU A 101 20.74 -31.62 6.80
CA LEU A 101 21.61 -32.15 5.76
C LEU A 101 23.04 -31.61 5.86
N LYS A 102 23.20 -30.30 6.13
CA LYS A 102 24.52 -29.70 6.32
C LYS A 102 25.24 -30.27 7.54
N THR A 103 24.54 -30.50 8.65
CA THR A 103 25.15 -31.12 9.85
C THR A 103 25.52 -32.57 9.63
N THR A 104 24.68 -33.36 8.96
CA THR A 104 24.95 -34.78 8.67
C THR A 104 26.09 -34.96 7.68
N MET A 105 26.21 -34.12 6.65
CA MET A 105 27.37 -34.11 5.75
C MET A 105 28.64 -33.68 6.47
N GLY A 106 28.59 -32.58 7.24
CA GLY A 106 29.76 -32.11 8.00
C GLY A 106 30.24 -33.10 9.08
N SER A 107 29.34 -33.90 9.64
CA SER A 107 29.70 -34.96 10.60
C SER A 107 30.30 -36.19 9.91
N ARG A 108 29.83 -36.55 8.71
CA ARG A 108 30.40 -37.64 7.90
C ARG A 108 31.84 -37.36 7.45
N ASP A 109 32.14 -36.10 7.13
CA ASP A 109 33.50 -35.70 6.77
C ASP A 109 34.46 -35.77 7.98
N ALA A 110 33.97 -35.56 9.20
CA ALA A 110 34.75 -35.72 10.42
C ALA A 110 35.06 -37.20 10.74
N ASP A 111 34.10 -38.12 10.56
CA ASP A 111 34.30 -39.55 10.77
C ASP A 111 35.24 -40.20 9.71
N TYR A 112 35.29 -39.62 8.50
CA TYR A 112 36.20 -40.08 7.44
C TYR A 112 37.67 -39.74 7.73
N GLU A 113 37.93 -38.62 8.42
CA GLU A 113 39.29 -38.24 8.87
C GLU A 113 39.77 -39.08 10.07
N VAL A 114 38.87 -39.44 11.00
CA VAL A 114 39.23 -40.31 12.14
C VAL A 114 39.60 -41.72 11.66
N SER A 115 38.88 -42.25 10.66
CA SER A 115 39.11 -43.60 10.11
C SER A 115 40.42 -43.75 9.29
N LYS A 116 41.02 -42.63 8.83
CA LYS A 116 42.35 -42.63 8.19
C LYS A 116 43.50 -42.50 9.18
N SER A 117 43.25 -42.04 10.40
CA SER A 117 44.29 -41.74 11.39
C SER A 117 44.83 -42.96 12.13
N GLU A 118 44.14 -44.11 12.10
CA GLU A 118 44.58 -45.33 12.81
C GLU A 118 45.51 -46.26 12.01
N LYS A 119 45.84 -45.93 10.74
CA LYS A 119 46.68 -46.78 9.86
C LYS A 119 47.97 -46.11 9.39
N ALA A 120 48.62 -45.32 10.25
CA ALA A 120 49.96 -44.81 9.95
C ALA A 120 50.77 -44.47 11.20
N THR A 121 51.10 -45.48 12.01
CA THR A 121 52.22 -45.38 12.95
C THR A 121 53.44 -46.07 12.34
N SER A 122 54.26 -45.30 11.65
CA SER A 122 55.69 -45.61 11.46
C SER A 122 56.50 -44.32 11.57
N PRO A 123 57.75 -44.39 12.07
CA PRO A 123 58.36 -43.28 12.77
C PRO A 123 59.19 -42.36 11.86
N ILE A 124 59.03 -41.05 12.12
CA ILE A 124 60.04 -39.97 12.08
C ILE A 124 60.84 -39.76 10.78
N THR A 125 60.68 -38.58 10.18
CA THR A 125 61.79 -37.63 9.91
C THR A 125 61.27 -36.18 9.92
N PRO A 126 61.97 -35.20 10.52
CA PRO A 126 61.56 -33.79 10.48
C PRO A 126 62.55 -32.92 9.67
N ILE A 127 62.11 -32.27 8.59
CA ILE A 127 62.85 -31.15 7.97
C ILE A 127 61.86 -30.16 7.28
N PRO A 128 62.21 -28.88 7.01
CA PRO A 128 61.81 -27.76 7.85
C PRO A 128 61.02 -26.66 7.11
N LYS A 129 60.54 -25.69 7.90
CA LYS A 129 59.75 -24.51 7.53
C LYS A 129 60.38 -23.68 6.39
N ARG A 130 59.57 -23.33 5.38
CA ARG A 130 59.90 -22.34 4.35
C ARG A 130 58.89 -21.19 4.39
N ASN A 131 59.39 -20.00 4.77
CA ASN A 131 58.68 -18.73 4.70
C ASN A 131 58.53 -18.25 3.24
N THR A 132 57.39 -17.68 2.88
CA THR A 132 57.32 -16.62 1.85
C THR A 132 56.28 -15.55 2.21
N ARG A 133 56.80 -14.35 2.44
CA ARG A 133 56.11 -13.05 2.50
C ARG A 133 55.72 -12.62 1.09
N SER A 134 54.50 -12.13 0.89
CA SER A 134 54.11 -11.28 -0.26
C SER A 134 52.97 -10.35 0.19
N ARG A 135 53.24 -9.12 0.62
CA ARG A 135 53.22 -7.87 -0.18
C ARG A 135 51.79 -7.41 -0.54
N GLU A 136 51.11 -6.81 0.44
CA GLU A 136 49.93 -5.98 0.18
C GLU A 136 50.35 -4.69 -0.52
N ARG A 137 49.70 -4.42 -1.66
CA ARG A 137 49.96 -3.26 -2.51
C ARG A 137 48.78 -2.30 -2.36
N THR A 138 49.05 -1.24 -1.64
CA THR A 138 48.34 0.05 -1.62
C THR A 138 47.96 0.48 -3.02
N LYS A 139 46.67 0.73 -3.30
CA LYS A 139 46.20 1.69 -4.32
C LYS A 139 44.79 2.20 -3.98
N THR A 140 44.73 3.35 -3.32
CA THR A 140 43.62 4.31 -3.40
C THR A 140 43.71 5.10 -4.72
N PRO A 141 42.58 5.37 -5.40
CA PRO A 141 42.45 6.54 -6.25
C PRO A 141 41.53 7.58 -5.60
N ALA A 142 42.05 8.81 -5.54
CA ALA A 142 41.32 10.01 -5.16
C ALA A 142 40.21 10.34 -6.16
N TYR A 143 39.05 10.79 -5.66
CA TYR A 143 38.05 11.53 -6.43
C TYR A 143 38.09 13.02 -6.02
N PRO A 144 37.81 13.95 -6.95
CA PRO A 144 37.87 15.37 -6.69
C PRO A 144 36.60 15.89 -5.99
N SER A 145 36.84 16.97 -5.26
CA SER A 145 35.91 17.82 -4.53
C SER A 145 34.67 18.26 -5.34
N GLY A 146 33.51 18.33 -4.68
CA GLY A 146 32.39 19.11 -5.18
C GLY A 146 31.05 18.96 -4.45
N SER A 147 30.79 19.90 -3.56
CA SER A 147 29.47 20.38 -3.08
C SER A 147 28.89 19.81 -1.77
N ASN A 148 28.62 20.76 -0.89
CA ASN A 148 28.24 20.65 0.51
C ASN A 148 26.81 20.16 0.69
N THR A 149 26.61 19.07 1.43
CA THR A 149 25.51 18.94 2.40
C THR A 149 25.94 17.99 3.51
N LYS A 150 25.99 18.49 4.75
CA LYS A 150 26.15 17.66 5.95
C LYS A 150 24.90 16.79 6.10
N LEU A 151 24.95 15.54 5.66
CA LEU A 151 24.00 14.51 6.07
C LEU A 151 24.71 13.60 7.07
N SER A 152 24.14 13.51 8.29
CA SER A 152 24.64 12.66 9.36
C SER A 152 24.71 11.21 8.87
N ALA A 153 25.84 10.54 9.13
CA ALA A 153 26.19 9.23 8.61
C ALA A 153 25.35 8.06 9.17
N GLU A 154 24.31 8.33 9.96
CA GLU A 154 23.64 7.34 10.80
C GLU A 154 22.39 6.70 10.18
N ASP A 155 21.97 7.10 8.98
CA ASP A 155 20.62 6.74 8.48
C ASP A 155 20.57 6.22 7.03
N THR A 156 21.73 5.90 6.45
CA THR A 156 21.83 5.43 5.06
C THR A 156 21.87 3.89 5.01
N VAL A 157 20.72 3.26 4.72
CA VAL A 157 20.64 1.81 4.50
C VAL A 157 21.01 1.50 3.05
N MET A 158 22.18 0.90 2.83
CA MET A 158 22.65 0.50 1.51
C MET A 158 21.99 -0.81 1.05
N ARG A 159 21.60 -0.92 -0.23
CA ARG A 159 21.14 -2.18 -0.82
C ARG A 159 22.34 -3.06 -1.25
N PRO A 160 22.20 -4.40 -1.21
CA PRO A 160 23.18 -5.31 -1.83
C PRO A 160 23.30 -5.03 -3.32
N ALA A 161 24.54 -5.04 -3.83
CA ALA A 161 24.83 -4.69 -5.22
C ALA A 161 24.24 -5.71 -6.21
N LEU A 162 23.46 -5.22 -7.18
CA LEU A 162 23.16 -5.94 -8.40
C LEU A 162 23.94 -5.24 -9.52
N LYS A 163 25.00 -5.90 -10.03
CA LYS A 163 25.84 -5.43 -11.14
C LYS A 163 26.71 -4.19 -10.83
N ASP A 164 27.42 -4.21 -9.70
CA ASP A 164 28.51 -3.27 -9.36
C ASP A 164 28.16 -1.77 -9.29
N VAL A 165 26.88 -1.40 -9.34
CA VAL A 165 26.44 -0.01 -9.14
C VAL A 165 25.45 0.04 -7.99
N SER A 166 25.91 0.54 -6.83
CA SER A 166 25.06 0.82 -5.68
C SER A 166 24.51 2.24 -5.79
N THR A 167 23.22 2.38 -6.09
CA THR A 167 22.53 3.67 -6.01
C THR A 167 21.90 3.82 -4.62
N PRO A 168 22.14 4.93 -3.90
CA PRO A 168 21.51 5.18 -2.61
C PRO A 168 20.01 5.37 -2.78
N ILE A 169 19.22 4.80 -1.87
CA ILE A 169 17.76 5.03 -1.83
C ILE A 169 17.55 6.47 -1.32
N PRO A 170 16.82 7.34 -2.04
CA PRO A 170 16.47 8.66 -1.54
C PRO A 170 15.64 8.52 -0.26
N ALA A 171 16.02 9.25 0.80
CA ALA A 171 15.29 9.26 2.05
C ALA A 171 13.83 9.67 1.81
N VAL A 172 12.88 8.83 2.22
CA VAL A 172 11.45 9.16 2.18
C VAL A 172 11.24 10.42 3.01
N GLU A 173 10.69 11.45 2.37
CA GLU A 173 10.48 12.77 2.97
C GLU A 173 9.61 12.66 4.23
N ARG A 174 10.23 12.78 5.40
CA ARG A 174 9.60 12.72 6.73
C ARG A 174 8.52 13.78 6.96
N ASN A 175 8.48 14.82 6.13
CA ASN A 175 7.47 15.88 6.17
C ASN A 175 6.06 15.36 5.86
N VAL A 176 5.96 14.32 5.03
CA VAL A 176 4.70 13.72 4.62
C VAL A 176 4.07 12.95 5.79
N THR A 177 4.88 12.21 6.55
CA THR A 177 4.42 11.38 7.68
C THR A 177 3.93 12.20 8.87
N ILE A 178 4.50 13.38 9.11
CA ILE A 178 4.05 14.30 10.17
C ILE A 178 2.67 14.88 9.85
N LYS A 179 2.41 15.21 8.58
CA LYS A 179 1.11 15.74 8.14
C LYS A 179 -0.01 14.72 8.33
N TYR A 180 0.23 13.44 8.04
CA TYR A 180 -0.76 12.37 8.25
C TYR A 180 -1.09 12.14 9.73
N LYS A 181 -0.10 12.12 10.62
CA LYS A 181 -0.32 11.98 12.07
C LYS A 181 -1.14 13.13 12.67
N ASN A 182 -0.94 14.35 12.16
CA ASN A 182 -1.72 15.52 12.59
C ASN A 182 -3.18 15.46 12.10
N MET A 183 -3.43 14.91 10.92
CA MET A 183 -4.80 14.69 10.44
C MET A 183 -5.50 13.57 11.21
N GLU A 184 -4.81 12.46 11.51
CA GLU A 184 -5.37 11.36 12.32
C GLU A 184 -5.79 11.83 13.72
N THR A 185 -4.96 12.64 14.38
CA THR A 185 -5.28 13.19 15.71
C THR A 185 -6.44 14.18 15.67
N ALA A 186 -6.56 15.00 14.61
CA ALA A 186 -7.69 15.91 14.42
C ALA A 186 -9.02 15.16 14.21
N VAL A 187 -9.01 14.12 13.35
CA VAL A 187 -10.18 13.28 13.10
C VAL A 187 -10.59 12.53 14.37
N PHE A 188 -9.62 11.96 15.10
CA PHE A 188 -9.89 11.27 16.35
C PHE A 188 -10.54 12.18 17.39
N LYS A 189 -10.06 13.42 17.53
CA LYS A 189 -10.66 14.41 18.43
C LYS A 189 -12.11 14.74 18.04
N GLN A 190 -12.37 14.90 16.74
CA GLN A 190 -13.72 15.19 16.24
C GLN A 190 -14.70 14.04 16.50
N ILE A 191 -14.25 12.79 16.38
CA ILE A 191 -15.04 11.59 16.71
C ILE A 191 -15.36 11.56 18.21
N VAL A 192 -14.38 11.80 19.07
CA VAL A 192 -14.58 11.83 20.53
C VAL A 192 -15.58 12.93 20.93
N ASP A 193 -15.47 14.11 20.34
CA ASP A 193 -16.39 15.23 20.60
C ASP A 193 -17.82 14.91 20.16
N LEU A 194 -18.01 14.25 19.00
CA LEU A 194 -19.31 13.80 18.54
C LEU A 194 -19.93 12.74 19.47
N ILE A 195 -19.13 11.78 19.95
CA ILE A 195 -19.57 10.76 20.91
C ILE A 195 -19.98 11.41 22.24
N ALA A 196 -19.20 12.39 22.73
CA ALA A 196 -19.51 13.13 23.94
C ALA A 196 -20.80 13.95 23.78
N LYS A 197 -21.00 14.60 22.63
CA LYS A 197 -22.21 15.38 22.33
C LYS A 197 -23.44 14.48 22.23
N LYS A 198 -23.31 13.30 21.62
CA LYS A 198 -24.39 12.28 21.57
C LYS A 198 -24.79 11.81 22.97
N ARG A 199 -23.81 11.50 23.84
CA ARG A 199 -24.09 11.11 25.24
C ARG A 199 -24.77 12.19 26.07
N LYS A 200 -24.56 13.48 25.76
CA LYS A 200 -25.26 14.59 26.41
C LYS A 200 -26.73 14.70 26.00
N PHE A 201 -27.06 14.31 24.76
CA PHE A 201 -28.44 14.27 24.27
C PHE A 201 -29.21 13.03 24.75
N GLU A 202 -28.54 11.90 24.98
CA GLU A 202 -29.16 10.64 25.42
C GLU A 202 -29.37 10.53 26.94
N ARG A 203 -28.93 11.51 27.74
CA ARG A 203 -29.29 11.58 29.17
C ARG A 203 -30.59 12.38 29.31
N PRO A 204 -31.73 11.73 29.62
CA PRO A 204 -32.93 12.48 29.96
C PRO A 204 -32.68 13.28 31.24
N SER A 205 -32.98 14.58 31.22
CA SER A 205 -33.06 15.40 32.42
C SER A 205 -34.00 14.71 33.41
N ARG A 206 -33.43 14.20 34.50
CA ARG A 206 -34.17 13.89 35.72
C ARG A 206 -34.22 15.15 36.58
#